data_AF-A0AAD8F8X8-F1
#
_entry.id   AF-A0AAD8F8X8-F1
#
_cell.length_a   1.000
_cell.length_b   1.000
_cell.length_c   1.000
_cell.angle_alpha   90.00
_cell.angle_beta   90.00
_cell.angle_gamma   90.00
#
_symmetry.space_group_name_H-M   'P 1'
#
loop_
_entity.id
_entity.type
_entity.pdbx_description
1 polymer ?
#
loop_
_entity_poly.entity_id
_entity_poly.type
_entity_poly.pdbx_seq_one_letter_code
_entity_poly.pdbx_strand_id
1 'polypeptide(L)'
;MLYVCFHALGVWDKTCQLIVFGGGYDRGFNEAVGQDGMSKIQDFVLAGGHYLGLCAGAYWACDHIEFDKTGPLEVVGERFLKFFPGLCIGPAFPGFQYNSTIGARAVPVYYDKIGAFDTYMNGGGYFLPYLKQFKSNNVGQGLSTSVNPNLVMHSRQSLSSHSTPRMGSLHGPQHKNHSTVLHNSWKALGVYSSLENKPAAVVSCQMGKGTAILSGVHLEYPVKLLHKDDPHILQWLPVLSLSEEKRLFVFSDLLRQLGVIVRQCKAVL
;
A
#
# COMPACT_ATOMS: atom_id res chain seq x y z
N MET A 1 -7.96 6.07 -17.59
CA MET A 1 -8.61 5.15 -16.66
C MET A 1 -8.18 3.73 -17.05
N LEU A 2 -7.16 3.19 -16.39
CA LEU A 2 -6.75 1.80 -16.59
C LEU A 2 -7.75 0.96 -15.79
N TYR A 3 -8.74 0.37 -16.46
CA TYR A 3 -9.63 -0.61 -15.83
C TYR A 3 -8.85 -1.89 -15.62
N VAL A 4 -8.72 -2.32 -14.37
CA VAL A 4 -8.17 -3.64 -14.05
C VAL A 4 -9.27 -4.50 -13.46
N CYS A 5 -9.35 -5.71 -14.00
CA CYS A 5 -10.44 -6.69 -13.95
C CYS A 5 -11.40 -6.58 -12.75
N PHE A 6 -12.61 -6.07 -13.02
CA PHE A 6 -13.80 -6.37 -12.24
C PHE A 6 -14.27 -7.79 -12.60
N HIS A 7 -13.57 -8.83 -12.14
CA HIS A 7 -14.10 -10.21 -12.02
C HIS A 7 -13.18 -10.97 -11.06
N ALA A 8 -13.24 -10.65 -9.76
CA ALA A 8 -12.57 -11.43 -8.72
C ALA A 8 -13.16 -12.86 -8.58
N LEU A 9 -14.28 -13.14 -9.25
CA LEU A 9 -14.90 -14.45 -9.39
C LEU A 9 -14.59 -15.03 -10.79
N GLY A 10 -13.79 -16.10 -10.86
CA GLY A 10 -13.44 -16.79 -12.11
C GLY A 10 -12.00 -17.30 -12.14
N VAL A 11 -11.59 -17.86 -13.28
CA VAL A 11 -10.20 -18.31 -13.58
C VAL A 11 -9.47 -17.18 -14.30
N TRP A 12 -9.10 -16.13 -13.57
CA TRP A 12 -8.37 -14.97 -14.12
C TRP A 12 -6.86 -15.08 -13.92
N ASP A 13 -6.43 -15.82 -12.90
CA ASP A 13 -5.06 -15.95 -12.41
C ASP A 13 -4.11 -16.62 -13.40
N LYS A 14 -4.61 -17.48 -14.29
CA LYS A 14 -3.76 -18.25 -15.22
C LYS A 14 -3.10 -17.43 -16.33
N THR A 15 -3.70 -16.31 -16.70
CA THR A 15 -3.20 -15.43 -17.78
C THR A 15 -3.03 -13.97 -17.34
N CYS A 16 -3.47 -13.63 -16.12
CA CYS A 16 -3.25 -12.32 -15.55
C CYS A 16 -1.78 -12.14 -15.17
N GLN A 17 -1.19 -11.00 -15.54
CA GLN A 17 0.15 -10.62 -15.09
C GLN A 17 0.10 -9.67 -13.90
N LEU A 18 -0.87 -8.74 -13.91
CA LEU A 18 -0.98 -7.65 -12.95
C LEU A 18 -2.45 -7.41 -12.59
N ILE A 19 -2.75 -7.42 -11.30
CA ILE A 19 -4.01 -6.92 -10.74
C ILE A 19 -3.79 -5.55 -10.10
N VAL A 20 -4.73 -4.62 -10.29
CA VAL A 20 -4.60 -3.22 -9.85
C VAL A 20 -5.84 -2.81 -9.11
N PHE A 21 -5.65 -2.22 -7.92
CA PHE A 21 -6.70 -1.62 -7.12
C PHE A 21 -6.42 -0.12 -6.99
N GLY A 22 -7.38 0.69 -7.45
CA GLY A 22 -7.31 2.15 -7.39
C GLY A 22 -7.66 2.72 -6.02
N GLY A 23 -7.73 4.05 -5.96
CA GLY A 23 -8.27 4.76 -4.81
C GLY A 23 -9.77 4.52 -4.62
N GLY A 24 -10.29 4.92 -3.45
CA GLY A 24 -11.70 4.72 -3.09
C GLY A 24 -11.87 4.42 -1.61
N TYR A 25 -12.74 3.46 -1.30
CA TYR A 25 -13.09 3.05 0.05
C TYR A 25 -12.71 1.58 0.27
N ASP A 26 -11.68 1.36 1.07
CA ASP A 26 -11.03 0.05 1.22
C ASP A 26 -11.94 -1.00 1.89
N ARG A 27 -12.81 -0.60 2.83
CA ARG A 27 -13.81 -1.50 3.41
C ARG A 27 -14.81 -2.01 2.36
N GLY A 28 -15.09 -1.21 1.32
CA GLY A 28 -15.89 -1.65 0.17
C GLY A 28 -15.20 -2.78 -0.62
N PHE A 29 -13.87 -2.82 -0.65
CA PHE A 29 -13.13 -3.94 -1.25
C PHE A 29 -13.30 -5.23 -0.42
N ASN A 30 -13.30 -5.14 0.91
CA ASN A 30 -13.56 -6.31 1.76
C ASN A 30 -14.92 -6.95 1.45
N GLU A 31 -15.96 -6.13 1.34
CA GLU A 31 -17.33 -6.58 1.05
C GLU A 31 -17.45 -7.17 -0.37
N ALA A 32 -16.92 -6.46 -1.36
CA ALA A 32 -17.06 -6.86 -2.76
C ALA A 32 -16.21 -8.08 -3.14
N VAL A 33 -14.99 -8.19 -2.58
CA VAL A 33 -14.05 -9.26 -2.92
C VAL A 33 -14.23 -10.48 -2.00
N GLY A 34 -14.58 -10.26 -0.73
CA GLY A 34 -14.70 -11.31 0.27
C GLY A 34 -13.37 -12.00 0.60
N GLN A 35 -13.38 -12.84 1.64
CA GLN A 35 -12.17 -13.54 2.09
C GLN A 35 -11.60 -14.48 1.02
N ASP A 36 -12.45 -15.24 0.33
CA ASP A 36 -12.03 -16.15 -0.73
C ASP A 36 -11.35 -15.42 -1.90
N GLY A 37 -11.89 -14.25 -2.30
CA GLY A 37 -11.29 -13.43 -3.34
C GLY A 37 -9.94 -12.85 -2.90
N MET A 38 -9.83 -12.41 -1.65
CA MET A 38 -8.56 -11.92 -1.10
C MET A 38 -7.51 -13.04 -1.00
N SER A 39 -7.90 -14.26 -0.63
CA SER A 39 -7.02 -15.43 -0.64
C SER A 39 -6.51 -15.70 -2.06
N LYS A 40 -7.39 -15.68 -3.06
CA LYS A 40 -6.98 -15.84 -4.47
C LYS A 40 -6.01 -14.76 -4.94
N ILE A 41 -6.19 -13.51 -4.49
CA ILE A 41 -5.26 -12.42 -4.79
C ILE A 41 -3.88 -12.69 -4.15
N GLN A 42 -3.85 -13.15 -2.89
CA GLN A 42 -2.58 -13.55 -2.26
C GLN A 42 -1.90 -14.69 -3.03
N ASP A 43 -2.63 -15.76 -3.32
CA ASP A 43 -2.13 -16.93 -4.04
C ASP A 43 -1.59 -16.54 -5.42
N PHE A 44 -2.33 -15.70 -6.15
CA PHE A 44 -1.92 -15.17 -7.45
C PHE A 44 -0.57 -14.46 -7.36
N VAL A 45 -0.41 -13.54 -6.41
CA VAL A 45 0.86 -12.80 -6.26
C VAL A 45 1.98 -13.76 -5.83
N LEU A 46 1.73 -14.64 -4.86
CA LEU A 46 2.72 -15.63 -4.41
C LEU A 46 3.20 -16.56 -5.53
N ALA A 47 2.32 -16.90 -6.48
CA ALA A 47 2.60 -17.75 -7.61
C ALA A 47 3.41 -17.07 -8.74
N GLY A 48 3.55 -15.74 -8.71
CA GLY A 48 4.31 -14.97 -9.72
C GLY A 48 3.55 -13.81 -10.34
N GLY A 49 2.26 -13.66 -10.04
CA GLY A 49 1.46 -12.50 -10.41
C GLY A 49 1.92 -11.22 -9.70
N HIS A 50 1.51 -10.08 -10.22
CA HIS A 50 1.86 -8.78 -9.66
C HIS A 50 0.65 -8.02 -9.16
N TYR A 51 0.85 -7.15 -8.16
CA TYR A 51 -0.17 -6.29 -7.58
C TYR A 51 0.25 -4.83 -7.64
N LEU A 52 -0.66 -3.94 -8.01
CA LEU A 52 -0.50 -2.49 -7.87
C LEU A 52 -1.66 -1.93 -7.05
N GLY A 53 -1.33 -1.38 -5.88
CA GLY A 53 -2.28 -0.66 -5.04
C GLY A 53 -2.03 0.83 -5.10
N LEU A 54 -3.07 1.62 -5.34
CA LEU A 54 -3.04 3.08 -5.39
C LEU A 54 -4.02 3.62 -4.34
N CYS A 55 -3.57 4.51 -3.46
CA CYS A 55 -4.40 5.08 -2.38
C CYS A 55 -5.10 3.96 -1.57
N ALA A 56 -6.44 3.88 -1.55
CA ALA A 56 -7.17 2.83 -0.83
C ALA A 56 -6.73 1.41 -1.20
N GLY A 57 -6.44 1.12 -2.47
CA GLY A 57 -5.88 -0.18 -2.88
C GLY A 57 -4.50 -0.44 -2.29
N ALA A 58 -3.70 0.61 -2.09
CA ALA A 58 -2.41 0.51 -1.41
C ALA A 58 -2.60 0.17 0.08
N TYR A 59 -3.58 0.78 0.73
CA TYR A 59 -3.85 0.58 2.17
C TYR A 59 -4.36 -0.83 2.43
N TRP A 60 -5.25 -1.29 1.55
CA TRP A 60 -5.88 -2.60 1.62
C TRP A 60 -4.87 -3.75 1.52
N ALA A 61 -3.69 -3.49 0.94
CA ALA A 61 -2.58 -4.42 0.81
C ALA A 61 -1.57 -4.38 1.98
N CYS A 62 -1.71 -3.47 2.94
CA CYS A 62 -0.83 -3.41 4.12
C CYS A 62 -1.23 -4.46 5.18
N ASP A 63 -0.46 -4.57 6.27
CA ASP A 63 -0.84 -5.40 7.41
C ASP A 63 -1.90 -4.68 8.26
N HIS A 64 -1.71 -3.38 8.48
CA HIS A 64 -2.63 -2.53 9.23
C HIS A 64 -2.82 -1.17 8.54
N ILE A 65 -3.97 -0.54 8.80
CA ILE A 65 -4.24 0.84 8.38
C ILE A 65 -4.54 1.69 9.61
N GLU A 66 -4.05 2.93 9.58
CA GLU A 66 -4.49 4.00 10.46
C GLU A 66 -4.86 5.22 9.60
N PHE A 67 -6.10 5.25 9.13
CA PHE A 67 -6.62 6.38 8.37
C PHE A 67 -7.46 7.28 9.27
N ASP A 68 -7.11 8.57 9.32
CA ASP A 68 -7.77 9.60 10.13
C ASP A 68 -8.04 9.13 11.57
N LYS A 69 -7.05 8.50 12.18
CA LYS A 69 -7.15 7.94 13.54
C LYS A 69 -7.53 9.03 14.53
N THR A 70 -8.54 8.78 15.35
CA THR A 70 -9.23 9.71 16.26
C THR A 70 -10.02 10.84 15.58
N GLY A 71 -10.07 10.86 14.24
CA GLY A 71 -10.79 11.83 13.44
C GLY A 71 -12.18 11.35 12.98
N PRO A 72 -12.96 12.21 12.31
CA PRO A 72 -14.31 11.89 11.86
C PRO A 72 -14.36 10.86 10.71
N LEU A 73 -13.24 10.62 10.02
CA LEU A 73 -13.11 9.69 8.91
C LEU A 73 -12.37 8.40 9.31
N GLU A 74 -12.31 8.09 10.61
CA GLU A 74 -11.49 7.01 11.16
C GLU A 74 -11.75 5.67 10.45
N VAL A 75 -10.66 5.09 9.93
CA VAL A 75 -10.57 3.70 9.50
C VAL A 75 -9.28 3.11 10.03
N VAL A 76 -9.40 2.35 11.12
CA VAL A 76 -8.28 1.66 11.77
C VAL A 76 -8.54 0.16 11.78
N GLY A 77 -7.52 -0.65 11.51
CA GLY A 77 -7.60 -2.10 11.69
C GLY A 77 -6.69 -2.91 10.79
N GLU A 78 -6.71 -4.23 11.01
CA GLU A 78 -5.94 -5.17 10.19
C GLU A 78 -6.51 -5.29 8.77
N ARG A 79 -5.65 -5.64 7.83
CA ARG A 79 -6.01 -5.97 6.45
C ARG A 79 -5.55 -7.38 6.09
N PHE A 80 -6.32 -8.05 5.24
CA PHE A 80 -6.14 -9.47 4.98
C PHE A 80 -4.92 -9.76 4.08
N LEU A 81 -4.65 -8.90 3.11
CA LEU A 81 -3.63 -9.14 2.08
C LEU A 81 -2.20 -9.16 2.63
N LYS A 82 -1.88 -8.28 3.61
CA LYS A 82 -0.60 -8.27 4.34
C LYS A 82 0.65 -8.34 3.45
N PHE A 83 0.63 -7.69 2.29
CA PHE A 83 1.77 -7.63 1.38
C PHE A 83 2.88 -6.76 1.95
N PHE A 84 2.54 -5.62 2.56
CA PHE A 84 3.48 -4.79 3.28
C PHE A 84 3.46 -5.11 4.79
N PRO A 85 4.59 -5.50 5.40
CA PRO A 85 4.68 -5.86 6.82
C PRO A 85 4.75 -4.59 7.71
N GLY A 86 3.68 -3.82 7.71
CA GLY A 86 3.60 -2.56 8.44
C GLY A 86 2.27 -1.84 8.25
N LEU A 87 2.26 -0.59 8.67
CA LEU A 87 1.11 0.29 8.64
C LEU A 87 1.09 1.10 7.35
N CYS A 88 -0.10 1.34 6.82
CA CYS A 88 -0.36 2.55 6.07
C CYS A 88 -1.04 3.58 6.96
N ILE A 89 -0.46 4.78 7.08
CA ILE A 89 -0.99 5.88 7.88
C ILE A 89 -1.46 6.98 6.93
N GLY A 90 -2.71 7.41 7.10
CA GLY A 90 -3.29 8.47 6.29
C GLY A 90 -4.31 9.32 7.05
N PRO A 91 -4.84 10.38 6.43
CA PRO A 91 -4.28 10.99 5.23
C PRO A 91 -2.88 11.56 5.55
N ALA A 92 -1.91 11.42 4.63
CA ALA A 92 -0.54 11.88 4.87
C ALA A 92 -0.47 13.42 5.00
N PHE A 93 -1.46 14.11 4.46
CA PHE A 93 -1.64 15.55 4.56
C PHE A 93 -3.06 15.86 5.07
N PRO A 94 -3.22 16.87 5.94
CA PRO A 94 -4.51 17.16 6.56
C PRO A 94 -5.50 17.78 5.58
N GLY A 95 -6.80 17.71 5.92
CA GLY A 95 -7.87 18.38 5.18
C GLY A 95 -8.51 17.55 4.07
N PHE A 96 -8.28 16.24 4.01
CA PHE A 96 -8.97 15.34 3.11
C PHE A 96 -10.48 15.26 3.43
N GLN A 97 -11.31 15.21 2.38
CA GLN A 97 -12.74 14.94 2.51
C GLN A 97 -13.22 14.01 1.40
N TYR A 98 -13.94 12.94 1.78
CA TYR A 98 -14.51 11.99 0.84
C TYR A 98 -15.45 12.63 -0.19
N ASN A 99 -15.49 12.04 -1.38
CA ASN A 99 -16.35 12.46 -2.49
C ASN A 99 -16.15 13.93 -2.93
N SER A 100 -14.96 14.47 -2.69
CA SER A 100 -14.58 15.83 -3.05
C SER A 100 -13.10 15.89 -3.44
N THR A 101 -12.67 17.07 -3.89
CA THR A 101 -11.28 17.43 -4.13
C THR A 101 -10.71 18.33 -3.02
N ILE A 102 -11.47 18.52 -1.94
CA ILE A 102 -10.99 19.25 -0.77
C ILE A 102 -9.84 18.48 -0.13
N GLY A 103 -8.73 19.19 0.10
CA GLY A 103 -7.47 18.62 0.58
C GLY A 103 -6.55 18.10 -0.53
N ALA A 104 -7.03 17.95 -1.76
CA ALA A 104 -6.22 17.56 -2.89
C ALA A 104 -5.12 18.59 -3.18
N ARG A 105 -3.91 18.12 -3.47
CA ARG A 105 -2.74 18.98 -3.65
C ARG A 105 -1.65 18.36 -4.49
N ALA A 106 -0.72 19.19 -4.94
CA ALA A 106 0.61 18.73 -5.34
C ALA A 106 1.43 18.41 -4.09
N VAL A 107 2.09 17.27 -4.08
CA VAL A 107 2.97 16.85 -2.99
C VAL A 107 4.38 16.55 -3.52
N PRO A 108 5.43 17.01 -2.83
CA PRO A 108 6.79 16.75 -3.25
C PRO A 108 7.21 15.33 -2.84
N VAL A 109 7.58 14.53 -3.83
CA VAL A 109 8.11 13.18 -3.67
C VAL A 109 9.55 13.13 -4.17
N TYR A 110 10.42 12.47 -3.42
CA TYR A 110 11.73 12.07 -3.94
C TYR A 110 11.64 10.61 -4.36
N TYR A 111 11.91 10.32 -5.64
CA TYR A 111 11.94 8.97 -6.19
C TYR A 111 13.36 8.61 -6.61
N ASP A 112 13.86 7.47 -6.17
CA ASP A 112 15.30 7.12 -6.21
C ASP A 112 15.95 7.28 -7.59
N LYS A 113 15.19 7.06 -8.68
CA LYS A 113 15.72 7.10 -10.06
C LYS A 113 15.72 8.47 -10.71
N ILE A 114 14.88 9.40 -10.25
CA ILE A 114 14.67 10.71 -10.93
C ILE A 114 14.73 11.92 -9.98
N GLY A 115 14.93 11.67 -8.69
CA GLY A 115 15.02 12.70 -7.66
C GLY A 115 13.66 13.31 -7.32
N ALA A 116 13.67 14.61 -7.02
CA ALA A 116 12.48 15.33 -6.59
C ALA A 116 11.53 15.64 -7.77
N PHE A 117 10.23 15.47 -7.53
CA PHE A 117 9.14 15.91 -8.40
C PHE A 117 7.87 16.10 -7.57
N ASP A 118 6.92 16.85 -8.11
CA ASP A 118 5.62 17.03 -7.51
C ASP A 118 4.58 16.15 -8.21
N THR A 119 3.67 15.56 -7.44
CA THR A 119 2.62 14.72 -7.99
C THR A 119 1.29 14.93 -7.29
N TYR A 120 0.21 14.57 -7.98
CA TYR A 120 -1.15 14.74 -7.47
C TYR A 120 -1.42 13.76 -6.33
N MET A 121 -2.11 14.25 -5.31
CA MET A 121 -2.56 13.46 -4.18
C MET A 121 -3.92 13.96 -3.69
N ASN A 122 -4.79 13.03 -3.34
CA ASN A 122 -6.05 13.30 -2.66
C ASN A 122 -6.32 12.18 -1.64
N GLY A 123 -6.15 12.48 -0.35
CA GLY A 123 -6.41 11.52 0.73
C GLY A 123 -5.46 10.34 0.85
N GLY A 124 -4.38 10.27 0.07
CA GLY A 124 -3.35 9.24 0.14
C GLY A 124 -2.62 9.14 1.51
N GLY A 125 -1.82 8.09 1.73
CA GLY A 125 -1.17 7.76 3.00
C GLY A 125 0.33 7.47 2.81
N TYR A 126 1.04 7.17 3.89
CA TYR A 126 2.45 6.76 3.87
C TYR A 126 2.65 5.42 4.57
N PHE A 127 3.77 4.76 4.29
CA PHE A 127 4.03 3.39 4.76
C PHE A 127 5.09 3.37 5.87
N LEU A 128 4.75 2.78 7.02
CA LEU A 128 5.67 2.56 8.15
C LEU A 128 5.85 1.06 8.43
N PRO A 129 7.07 0.51 8.30
CA PRO A 129 7.32 -0.90 8.56
C PRO A 129 7.26 -1.23 10.07
N TYR A 130 6.91 -2.47 10.39
CA TYR A 130 7.11 -2.99 11.74
C TYR A 130 8.60 -3.19 12.06
N LEU A 131 8.96 -3.05 13.33
CA LEU A 131 10.26 -3.47 13.84
C LEU A 131 10.45 -4.98 13.67
N LYS A 132 11.60 -5.40 13.14
CA LYS A 132 12.08 -6.77 13.38
C LYS A 132 12.43 -6.85 14.87
N GLN A 133 11.64 -7.57 15.65
CA GLN A 133 12.04 -7.92 17.01
C GLN A 133 13.30 -8.79 16.92
N PHE A 134 14.45 -8.26 17.33
CA PHE A 134 15.61 -9.09 17.60
C PHE A 134 15.27 -9.96 18.82
N LYS A 135 15.28 -11.29 18.65
CA LYS A 135 15.31 -12.19 19.80
C LYS A 135 16.63 -11.95 20.53
N SER A 136 16.58 -11.22 21.65
CA SER A 136 17.69 -11.17 22.60
C SER A 136 17.87 -12.58 23.16
N ASN A 137 18.86 -13.29 22.65
CA ASN A 137 19.48 -14.36 23.39
C ASN A 137 20.73 -13.76 24.05
N ASN A 138 20.73 -13.79 25.38
CA ASN A 138 21.81 -13.48 26.33
C ASN A 138 21.93 -12.03 26.85
N VAL A 139 21.43 -11.89 28.09
CA VAL A 139 21.94 -11.15 29.27
C VAL A 139 23.15 -10.22 29.05
N GLY A 140 23.00 -8.95 29.47
CA GLY A 140 24.09 -8.17 30.06
C GLY A 140 24.33 -6.77 29.48
N GLN A 141 23.93 -5.76 30.27
CA GLN A 141 24.46 -4.38 30.36
C GLN A 141 24.62 -3.51 29.09
N GLY A 142 23.76 -2.48 29.03
CA GLY A 142 24.17 -1.08 28.86
C GLY A 142 24.75 -0.63 27.52
N LEU A 143 23.91 -0.04 26.67
CA LEU A 143 24.21 1.23 25.98
C LEU A 143 22.92 1.78 25.37
N SER A 144 22.55 3.02 25.70
CA SER A 144 21.51 3.76 24.98
C SER A 144 21.96 4.01 23.54
N THR A 145 21.21 3.51 22.57
CA THR A 145 21.36 3.93 21.17
C THR A 145 20.01 4.38 20.64
N SER A 146 20.00 5.60 20.13
CA SER A 146 18.88 6.28 19.48
C SER A 146 18.05 5.34 18.61
N VAL A 147 16.79 5.14 18.99
CA VAL A 147 15.80 4.45 18.17
C VAL A 147 15.53 5.34 16.94
N ASN A 148 15.70 4.78 15.75
CA ASN A 148 15.33 5.45 14.50
C ASN A 148 13.80 5.75 14.53
N PRO A 149 13.36 7.00 14.33
CA PRO A 149 11.96 7.40 14.53
C PRO A 149 10.96 6.75 13.55
N ASN A 150 11.42 6.03 12.53
CA ASN A 150 10.60 5.48 11.43
C ASN A 150 10.03 4.06 11.68
N LEU A 151 9.93 3.61 12.92
CA LEU A 151 9.69 2.20 13.23
C LEU A 151 8.56 2.03 14.27
N VAL A 152 7.61 1.12 14.00
CA VAL A 152 6.49 0.84 14.91
C VAL A 152 6.70 -0.48 15.66
N MET A 153 6.63 -0.42 16.99
CA MET A 153 6.59 -1.60 17.89
C MET A 153 5.18 -2.18 17.88
N HIS A 154 5.02 -3.46 17.51
CA HIS A 154 3.78 -4.19 17.79
C HIS A 154 4.10 -5.47 18.59
N SER A 155 3.48 -5.61 19.76
CA SER A 155 3.43 -6.89 20.47
C SER A 155 2.30 -7.72 19.87
N ARG A 156 2.60 -8.88 19.28
CA ARG A 156 1.57 -9.90 19.08
C ARG A 156 1.22 -10.44 20.46
N GLN A 157 0.06 -10.08 21.00
CA GLN A 157 -0.44 -10.75 22.20
C GLN A 157 -0.82 -12.17 21.81
N SER A 158 -0.01 -13.15 22.22
CA SER A 158 -0.44 -14.54 22.28
C SER A 158 -1.46 -14.66 23.40
N LEU A 159 -2.73 -14.86 23.06
CA LEU A 159 -3.77 -15.26 24.01
C LEU A 159 -3.31 -16.54 24.73
N SER A 160 -2.99 -16.43 26.01
CA SER A 160 -2.77 -17.58 26.89
C SER A 160 -4.10 -18.01 27.48
N SER A 161 -4.42 -19.29 27.28
CA SER A 161 -5.66 -19.94 27.66
C SER A 161 -5.82 -20.04 29.17
N HIS A 162 -6.99 -19.65 29.67
CA HIS A 162 -7.49 -20.09 30.98
C HIS A 162 -7.93 -21.55 30.90
N SER A 163 -7.58 -22.30 31.93
CA SER A 163 -7.78 -23.73 32.09
C SER A 163 -9.03 -24.04 32.93
N THR A 164 -9.86 -24.99 32.47
CA THR A 164 -10.68 -25.90 33.31
C THR A 164 -11.12 -27.14 32.47
N PRO A 165 -11.41 -28.31 33.08
CA PRO A 165 -11.25 -29.62 32.41
C PRO A 165 -12.54 -30.39 32.01
N ARG A 166 -12.37 -31.25 30.96
CA ARG A 166 -13.12 -32.49 30.55
C ARG A 166 -14.63 -32.38 30.22
N MET A 167 -15.25 -33.09 29.27
CA MET A 167 -14.99 -34.36 28.55
C MET A 167 -15.91 -34.43 27.29
N GLY A 168 -15.50 -35.08 26.18
CA GLY A 168 -16.42 -35.50 25.10
C GLY A 168 -15.82 -35.48 23.68
N SER A 169 -15.61 -36.66 23.11
CA SER A 169 -15.07 -36.93 21.77
C SER A 169 -15.99 -36.53 20.62
N LEU A 170 -15.44 -36.03 19.50
CA LEU A 170 -15.71 -36.50 18.13
C LEU A 170 -14.74 -35.83 17.13
N HIS A 171 -14.14 -36.65 16.26
CA HIS A 171 -13.15 -36.27 15.26
C HIS A 171 -13.70 -35.30 14.20
N GLY A 172 -13.01 -34.19 13.98
CA GLY A 172 -13.10 -33.36 12.78
C GLY A 172 -11.69 -33.11 12.22
N PRO A 173 -11.53 -32.97 10.89
CA PRO A 173 -10.20 -32.87 10.27
C PRO A 173 -9.47 -31.63 10.78
N GLN A 174 -8.28 -31.85 11.34
CA GLN A 174 -7.39 -30.80 11.80
C GLN A 174 -6.99 -29.91 10.63
N HIS A 175 -7.52 -28.69 10.59
CA HIS A 175 -6.96 -27.62 9.79
C HIS A 175 -5.52 -27.36 10.28
N LYS A 176 -4.55 -27.80 9.48
CA LYS A 176 -3.15 -27.48 9.70
C LYS A 176 -3.00 -25.98 9.52
N ASN A 177 -2.84 -25.25 10.63
CA ASN A 177 -2.32 -23.89 10.63
C ASN A 177 -0.86 -23.94 10.15
N HIS A 178 -0.66 -23.97 8.84
CA HIS A 178 0.61 -23.62 8.21
C HIS A 178 0.62 -22.12 7.97
N SER A 179 0.83 -21.35 9.04
CA SER A 179 1.31 -19.98 8.92
C SER A 179 2.78 -20.05 8.53
N THR A 180 3.07 -20.40 7.28
CA THR A 180 4.38 -20.19 6.67
C THR A 180 4.67 -18.70 6.78
N VAL A 181 5.63 -18.34 7.62
CA VAL A 181 6.12 -16.96 7.74
C VAL A 181 6.76 -16.61 6.40
N LEU A 182 5.99 -15.98 5.53
CA LEU A 182 6.49 -15.41 4.29
C LEU A 182 7.50 -14.33 4.67
N HIS A 183 8.79 -14.59 4.43
CA HIS A 183 9.84 -13.59 4.57
C HIS A 183 9.74 -12.59 3.40
N ASN A 184 8.76 -11.70 3.48
CA ASN A 184 8.56 -10.65 2.48
C ASN A 184 9.60 -9.56 2.71
N SER A 185 10.45 -9.33 1.72
CA SER A 185 11.32 -8.15 1.70
C SER A 185 10.54 -6.99 1.08
N TRP A 186 10.81 -5.77 1.55
CA TRP A 186 10.24 -4.58 0.98
C TRP A 186 11.33 -3.51 0.83
N LYS A 187 11.10 -2.56 -0.06
CA LYS A 187 11.94 -1.37 -0.26
C LYS A 187 11.05 -0.15 -0.49
N ALA A 188 11.46 0.99 0.05
CA ALA A 188 10.92 2.26 -0.41
C ALA A 188 11.44 2.53 -1.83
N LEU A 189 10.56 3.00 -2.70
CA LEU A 189 10.92 3.49 -4.05
C LEU A 189 10.87 5.02 -4.12
N GLY A 190 10.05 5.63 -3.28
CA GLY A 190 9.99 7.07 -3.10
C GLY A 190 9.42 7.46 -1.75
N VAL A 191 9.74 8.68 -1.33
CA VAL A 191 9.41 9.24 -0.01
C VAL A 191 8.75 10.60 -0.13
N TYR A 192 7.90 10.95 0.84
CA TYR A 192 7.39 12.31 0.96
C TYR A 192 8.51 13.24 1.45
N SER A 193 8.95 14.17 0.59
CA SER A 193 10.11 15.00 0.89
C SER A 193 9.83 16.11 1.90
N SER A 194 8.57 16.52 2.02
CA SER A 194 8.12 17.61 2.90
C SER A 194 7.63 17.15 4.27
N LEU A 195 7.42 15.85 4.48
CA LEU A 195 6.98 15.31 5.77
C LEU A 195 8.18 15.00 6.66
N GLU A 196 7.97 15.13 7.97
CA GLU A 196 8.98 14.77 8.96
C GLU A 196 9.40 13.30 8.79
N ASN A 197 10.69 13.03 8.94
CA ASN A 197 11.29 11.70 8.78
C ASN A 197 11.19 11.07 7.38
N LYS A 198 10.63 11.80 6.40
CA LYS A 198 10.54 11.41 4.98
C LYS A 198 9.98 9.98 4.80
N PRO A 199 8.76 9.70 5.28
CA PRO A 199 8.19 8.37 5.22
C PRO A 199 7.96 7.92 3.77
N ALA A 200 7.89 6.61 3.57
CA ALA A 200 7.72 6.04 2.25
C ALA A 200 6.36 6.43 1.66
N ALA A 201 6.40 7.04 0.46
CA ALA A 201 5.25 7.37 -0.36
C ALA A 201 4.90 6.23 -1.34
N VAL A 202 5.92 5.46 -1.74
CA VAL A 202 5.80 4.29 -2.62
C VAL A 202 6.69 3.17 -2.11
N VAL A 203 6.15 1.97 -1.96
CA VAL A 203 6.91 0.77 -1.56
C VAL A 203 6.74 -0.36 -2.57
N SER A 204 7.78 -1.19 -2.70
CA SER A 204 7.75 -2.45 -3.43
C SER A 204 8.00 -3.59 -2.46
N CYS A 205 7.12 -4.59 -2.48
CA CYS A 205 7.13 -5.75 -1.59
C CYS A 205 7.27 -7.02 -2.43
N GLN A 206 8.31 -7.82 -2.16
CA GLN A 206 8.51 -9.13 -2.77
C GLN A 206 7.64 -10.15 -2.04
N MET A 207 6.81 -10.87 -2.80
CA MET A 207 5.78 -11.77 -2.29
C MET A 207 5.90 -13.13 -3.01
N GLY A 208 6.62 -14.08 -2.43
CA GLY A 208 6.93 -15.33 -3.12
C GLY A 208 7.63 -15.05 -4.46
N LYS A 209 7.02 -15.51 -5.57
CA LYS A 209 7.54 -15.26 -6.93
C LYS A 209 7.09 -13.92 -7.53
N GLY A 210 6.08 -13.28 -6.95
CA GLY A 210 5.50 -12.03 -7.46
C GLY A 210 5.90 -10.80 -6.67
N THR A 211 5.30 -9.67 -7.04
CA THR A 211 5.64 -8.35 -6.49
C THR A 211 4.38 -7.53 -6.29
N ALA A 212 4.26 -6.89 -5.14
CA ALA A 212 3.26 -5.86 -4.88
C ALA A 212 3.93 -4.47 -4.82
N ILE A 213 3.44 -3.51 -5.58
CA ILE A 213 3.81 -2.09 -5.45
C ILE A 213 2.63 -1.32 -4.88
N LEU A 214 2.87 -0.56 -3.82
CA LEU A 214 1.86 0.22 -3.11
C LEU A 214 2.25 1.69 -3.18
N SER A 215 1.31 2.56 -3.56
CA SER A 215 1.54 3.99 -3.70
C SER A 215 0.49 4.79 -2.94
N GLY A 216 0.94 5.66 -2.04
CA GLY A 216 0.10 6.66 -1.41
C GLY A 216 -0.25 7.83 -2.32
N VAL A 217 0.57 8.08 -3.35
CA VAL A 217 0.33 9.13 -4.35
C VAL A 217 -0.37 8.61 -5.60
N HIS A 218 -1.03 9.50 -6.32
CA HIS A 218 -1.88 9.19 -7.47
C HIS A 218 -1.15 9.38 -8.80
N LEU A 219 -0.19 8.49 -9.06
CA LEU A 219 0.64 8.53 -10.27
C LEU A 219 -0.14 8.20 -11.55
N GLU A 220 -1.32 7.61 -11.44
CA GLU A 220 -2.20 7.26 -12.54
C GLU A 220 -2.97 8.46 -13.15
N TYR A 221 -2.96 9.61 -12.48
CA TYR A 221 -3.63 10.83 -12.93
C TYR A 221 -2.65 11.79 -13.60
N PRO A 222 -2.58 11.83 -14.95
CA PRO A 222 -1.86 12.89 -15.65
C PRO A 222 -2.60 14.22 -15.48
N VAL A 223 -1.86 15.34 -15.48
CA VAL A 223 -2.44 16.68 -15.25
C VAL A 223 -3.61 16.98 -16.18
N LYS A 224 -3.55 16.53 -17.44
CA LYS A 224 -4.62 16.76 -18.43
C LYS A 224 -5.98 16.13 -18.06
N LEU A 225 -6.01 15.15 -17.16
CA LEU A 225 -7.23 14.50 -16.68
C LEU A 225 -7.74 15.11 -15.36
N LEU A 226 -7.03 16.07 -14.79
CA LEU A 226 -7.49 16.82 -13.62
C LEU A 226 -8.45 17.93 -14.06
N HIS A 227 -9.53 18.13 -13.29
CA HIS A 227 -10.57 19.11 -13.59
C HIS A 227 -10.02 20.53 -13.46
N LYS A 228 -9.87 21.23 -14.58
CA LYS A 228 -9.27 22.57 -14.61
C LYS A 228 -10.15 23.64 -13.99
N ASP A 229 -11.45 23.40 -13.96
CA ASP A 229 -12.44 24.31 -13.37
C ASP A 229 -12.64 24.08 -11.87
N ASP A 230 -11.96 23.07 -11.30
CA ASP A 230 -12.02 22.79 -9.87
C ASP A 230 -11.10 23.74 -9.09
N PRO A 231 -11.65 24.60 -8.20
CA PRO A 231 -10.87 25.60 -7.48
C PRO A 231 -9.82 24.99 -6.54
N HIS A 232 -10.04 23.77 -6.03
CA HIS A 232 -9.09 23.10 -5.15
C HIS A 232 -7.87 22.57 -5.91
N ILE A 233 -8.05 22.21 -7.19
CA ILE A 233 -7.00 21.68 -8.06
C ILE A 233 -6.30 22.79 -8.85
N LEU A 234 -7.04 23.82 -9.29
CA LEU A 234 -6.56 24.87 -10.20
C LEU A 234 -5.21 25.46 -9.76
N GLN A 235 -5.06 25.76 -8.47
CA GLN A 235 -3.83 26.32 -7.90
C GLN A 235 -2.60 25.40 -8.06
N TRP A 236 -2.79 24.09 -8.17
CA TRP A 236 -1.72 23.09 -8.25
C TRP A 236 -1.33 22.74 -9.68
N LEU A 237 -2.18 23.06 -10.67
CA LEU A 237 -1.93 22.72 -12.07
C LEU A 237 -0.58 23.21 -12.60
N PRO A 238 -0.08 24.42 -12.28
CA PRO A 238 1.23 24.86 -12.76
C PRO A 238 2.37 23.96 -12.26
N VAL A 239 2.40 23.64 -10.96
CA VAL A 239 3.43 22.79 -10.34
C VAL A 239 3.36 21.36 -10.85
N LEU A 240 2.15 20.80 -10.96
CA LEU A 240 1.96 19.45 -11.49
C LEU A 240 2.38 19.36 -12.96
N SER A 241 2.09 20.39 -13.76
CA SER A 241 2.46 20.43 -15.18
C SER A 241 3.98 20.40 -15.37
N LEU A 242 4.73 21.11 -14.52
CA LEU A 242 6.20 21.09 -14.54
C LEU A 242 6.79 19.71 -14.22
N SER A 243 6.04 18.86 -13.51
CA SER A 243 6.48 17.52 -13.10
C SER A 243 5.90 16.39 -13.93
N GLU A 244 5.12 16.67 -14.98
CA GLU A 244 4.36 15.64 -15.72
C GLU A 244 5.25 14.60 -16.40
N GLU A 245 6.40 15.00 -16.96
CA GLU A 245 7.35 14.05 -17.56
C GLU A 245 7.95 13.11 -16.50
N LYS A 246 8.28 13.65 -15.32
CA LYS A 246 8.78 12.87 -14.18
C LYS A 246 7.71 11.93 -13.64
N ARG A 247 6.47 12.41 -13.46
CA ARG A 247 5.32 11.55 -13.08
C ARG A 247 5.13 10.41 -14.07
N LEU A 248 5.13 10.70 -15.38
CA LEU A 248 4.98 9.69 -16.42
C LEU A 248 6.13 8.67 -16.38
N PHE A 249 7.36 9.13 -16.19
CA PHE A 249 8.52 8.24 -16.02
C PHE A 249 8.32 7.32 -14.81
N VAL A 250 8.01 7.88 -13.64
CA VAL A 250 7.83 7.11 -12.40
C VAL A 250 6.73 6.08 -12.57
N PHE A 251 5.55 6.48 -13.07
CA PHE A 251 4.46 5.53 -13.29
C PHE A 251 4.84 4.40 -14.27
N SER A 252 5.53 4.76 -15.36
CA SER A 252 6.04 3.77 -16.32
C SER A 252 7.06 2.83 -15.70
N ASP A 253 7.92 3.33 -14.81
CA ASP A 253 8.90 2.53 -14.09
C ASP A 253 8.23 1.54 -13.13
N LEU A 254 7.19 1.95 -12.39
CA LEU A 254 6.41 1.04 -11.54
C LEU A 254 5.77 -0.08 -12.37
N LEU A 255 5.16 0.26 -13.51
CA LEU A 255 4.54 -0.73 -14.40
C LEU A 255 5.56 -1.73 -14.96
N ARG A 256 6.76 -1.26 -15.37
CA ARG A 256 7.84 -2.15 -15.82
C ARG A 256 8.34 -3.08 -14.72
N GLN A 257 8.44 -2.60 -13.48
CA GLN A 257 8.80 -3.43 -12.33
C GLN A 257 7.76 -4.52 -12.04
N LEU A 258 6.53 -4.35 -12.53
CA LEU A 258 5.42 -5.31 -12.44
C LEU A 258 5.23 -6.11 -13.74
N GLY A 259 6.27 -6.19 -14.58
CA GLY A 259 6.28 -7.01 -15.79
C GLY A 259 5.52 -6.43 -16.98
N VAL A 260 4.91 -5.24 -16.86
CA VAL A 260 4.12 -4.62 -17.93
C VAL A 260 5.05 -3.99 -18.97
N ILE A 261 4.82 -4.33 -20.24
CA ILE A 261 5.52 -3.72 -21.38
C ILE A 261 4.95 -2.33 -21.64
N VAL A 262 5.64 -1.29 -21.17
CA VAL A 262 5.28 0.10 -21.43
C VAL A 262 5.94 0.59 -22.70
N ARG A 263 5.16 0.72 -23.78
CA ARG A 263 5.62 1.31 -25.04
C ARG A 263 5.69 2.83 -24.88
N GLN A 264 6.86 3.42 -25.17
CA GLN A 264 6.96 4.86 -25.33
C GLN A 264 6.25 5.25 -26.64
N CYS A 265 5.08 5.87 -26.55
CA CYS A 265 4.61 6.69 -27.66
C CYS A 265 5.48 7.94 -27.65
N LYS A 266 6.28 8.14 -28.71
CA LYS A 266 6.76 9.48 -29.06
C LYS A 266 5.49 10.32 -29.21
N ALA A 267 5.24 11.24 -28.29
CA ALA A 267 4.23 12.25 -28.51
C ALA A 267 4.65 13.00 -29.78
N VAL A 268 3.82 12.93 -30.81
CA VAL A 268 3.87 13.92 -31.87
C VAL A 268 3.41 15.20 -31.18
N LEU A 269 4.38 16.06 -30.85
CA LEU A 269 4.15 17.41 -30.36
C LEU A 269 3.49 18.24 -31.46
#